data_AF-A0A7S4NAD3-F1
#
_entry.id   AF-A0A7S4NAD3-F1
#
_cell.length_a   1.000
_cell.length_b   1.000
_cell.length_c   1.000
_cell.angle_alpha   90.00
_cell.angle_beta   90.00
_cell.angle_gamma   90.00
#
_symmetry.space_group_name_H-M   'P 1'
#
loop_
_entity.id
_entity.type
_entity.pdbx_description
1 polymer ?
#
loop_
_entity_poly.entity_id
_entity_poly.type
_entity_poly.pdbx_seq_one_letter_code
_entity_poly.pdbx_strand_id
1 'polypeptide(L)'
;RKAVKPAFNGLAGKFVNMSPRSLKLYWDPKNGRPGSLIGACAPFTSCGTATFPTHRFYFAPVDNAKERLVTLEVEVGKSVYFYDPYDVPGNPELTRKNLEALTYADW
;
A
#
# COMPACT_ATOMS: atom_id res chain seq x y z
N ARG A 1 34.99 -19.43 -9.51
CA ARG A 1 34.52 -18.16 -8.91
C ARG A 1 33.39 -18.49 -7.94
N LYS A 2 33.45 -18.04 -6.69
CA LYS A 2 32.33 -18.17 -5.73
C LYS A 2 31.33 -17.07 -6.04
N ALA A 3 30.05 -17.40 -6.23
CA ALA A 3 29.03 -16.39 -6.40
C ALA A 3 28.92 -15.58 -5.08
N VAL A 4 29.15 -14.28 -5.16
CA VAL A 4 28.99 -13.35 -4.03
C VAL A 4 27.68 -12.62 -4.24
N LYS A 5 26.79 -12.68 -3.24
CA LYS A 5 25.56 -11.90 -3.26
C LYS A 5 25.93 -10.42 -3.00
N PRO A 6 25.53 -9.48 -3.87
CA PRO A 6 25.77 -8.06 -3.62
C PRO A 6 25.21 -7.66 -2.26
N ALA A 7 25.95 -6.85 -1.50
CA ALA A 7 25.51 -6.31 -0.21
C ALA A 7 24.36 -5.28 -0.36
N PHE A 8 24.09 -4.84 -1.59
CA PHE A 8 23.03 -3.89 -1.90
C PHE A 8 21.66 -4.59 -1.87
N ASN A 9 20.79 -4.13 -0.97
CA ASN A 9 19.41 -4.62 -0.81
C ASN A 9 18.37 -3.54 -1.14
N GLY A 10 18.78 -2.42 -1.75
CA GLY A 10 17.86 -1.38 -2.18
C GLY A 10 16.98 -1.85 -3.34
N LEU A 11 15.73 -1.43 -3.32
CA LEU A 11 14.70 -1.76 -4.29
C LEU A 11 14.02 -0.48 -4.78
N ALA A 12 13.53 -0.47 -6.01
CA ALA A 12 12.61 0.55 -6.49
C ALA A 12 11.18 0.12 -6.14
N GLY A 13 10.49 0.92 -5.32
CA GLY A 13 9.07 0.74 -5.02
C GLY A 13 8.22 1.59 -5.96
N LYS A 14 7.26 0.96 -6.64
CA LYS A 14 6.24 1.65 -7.45
C LYS A 14 4.86 1.31 -6.87
N PHE A 15 4.12 2.35 -6.52
CA PHE A 15 2.81 2.25 -5.89
C PHE A 15 1.79 2.82 -6.87
N VAL A 16 0.82 2.00 -7.28
CA VAL A 16 -0.18 2.37 -8.27
C VAL A 16 -1.51 2.60 -7.56
N ASN A 17 -2.07 3.79 -7.73
CA ASN A 17 -3.39 4.13 -7.22
C ASN A 17 -4.42 3.75 -8.28
N MET A 18 -5.13 2.65 -8.07
CA MET A 18 -6.20 2.20 -8.96
C MET A 18 -7.59 2.76 -8.57
N SER A 19 -7.64 3.75 -7.67
CA SER A 19 -8.88 4.37 -7.22
C SER A 19 -9.16 5.69 -7.97
N PRO A 20 -10.43 6.14 -8.04
CA PRO A 20 -10.79 7.44 -8.60
C PRO A 20 -10.44 8.62 -7.68
N ARG A 21 -9.87 8.38 -6.49
CA ARG A 21 -9.53 9.41 -5.50
C ARG A 21 -8.04 9.63 -5.44
N SER A 22 -7.61 10.87 -5.24
CA SER A 22 -6.21 11.15 -4.91
C SER A 22 -5.89 10.57 -3.54
N LEU A 23 -4.73 9.90 -3.43
CA LEU A 23 -4.24 9.30 -2.19
C LEU A 23 -2.87 9.85 -1.83
N LYS A 24 -2.50 9.78 -0.55
CA LYS A 24 -1.15 10.10 -0.07
C LYS A 24 -0.46 8.81 0.37
N LEU A 25 0.75 8.59 -0.13
CA LEU A 25 1.62 7.48 0.26
C LEU A 25 2.50 7.92 1.43
N TYR A 26 2.51 7.13 2.50
CA TYR A 26 3.34 7.36 3.67
C TYR A 26 4.28 6.18 3.90
N TRP A 27 5.49 6.46 4.40
CA TRP A 27 6.37 5.48 5.02
C TRP A 27 6.02 5.34 6.51
N ASP A 28 5.80 4.11 6.95
CA ASP A 28 5.49 3.78 8.34
C ASP A 28 6.75 3.35 9.09
N PRO A 29 7.17 4.09 10.14
CA PRO A 29 8.35 3.77 10.93
C PRO A 29 8.18 2.55 11.86
N LYS A 30 7.02 1.88 11.86
CA LYS A 30 6.69 0.70 12.68
C LYS A 30 6.79 0.88 14.20
N ASN A 31 6.83 2.12 14.68
CA ASN A 31 7.00 2.45 16.09
C ASN A 31 5.79 3.22 16.68
N GLY A 32 4.64 3.15 16.01
CA GLY A 32 3.40 3.83 16.42
C GLY A 32 3.40 5.35 16.17
N ARG A 33 4.51 5.93 15.69
CA ARG A 33 4.56 7.35 15.31
C ARG A 33 3.85 7.59 13.97
N PRO A 34 3.44 8.83 13.67
CA PRO A 34 2.93 9.20 12.36
C PRO A 34 3.89 8.82 11.24
N GLY A 35 3.35 8.35 10.13
CA GLY A 35 4.15 8.06 8.94
C GLY A 35 4.72 9.33 8.31
N SER A 36 5.83 9.19 7.59
CA SER A 36 6.41 10.28 6.80
C SER A 36 5.80 10.30 5.41
N LEU A 37 5.32 11.46 4.95
CA LEU A 37 4.75 11.60 3.61
C LEU A 37 5.83 11.37 2.55
N ILE A 38 5.58 10.43 1.64
CA ILE A 38 6.43 10.16 0.48
C ILE A 38 5.95 10.95 -0.73
N GLY A 39 4.63 11.01 -0.94
CA GLY A 39 4.06 11.77 -2.04
C GLY A 39 2.56 11.61 -2.18
N ALA A 40 1.98 12.42 -3.07
CA ALA A 40 0.60 12.27 -3.51
C ALA A 40 0.55 11.43 -4.79
N CYS A 41 -0.42 10.53 -4.86
CA CYS A 41 -0.70 9.64 -5.96
C CYS A 41 -2.09 10.02 -6.50
N ALA A 42 -2.13 10.69 -7.66
CA ALA A 42 -3.39 11.08 -8.30
C ALA A 42 -4.20 9.83 -8.74
N PRO A 43 -5.51 9.97 -9.03
CA PRO A 43 -6.33 8.87 -9.51
C PRO A 43 -5.71 8.17 -10.72
N PHE A 44 -5.65 6.84 -10.71
CA PHE A 44 -5.14 6.02 -11.82
C PHE A 44 -3.67 6.30 -12.20
N THR A 45 -2.89 6.88 -11.27
CA THR A 45 -1.45 7.16 -11.48
C THR A 45 -0.58 6.35 -10.53
N SER A 46 0.74 6.46 -10.69
CA SER A 46 1.72 5.85 -9.80
C SER A 46 2.67 6.86 -9.17
N CYS A 47 3.04 6.59 -7.93
CA CYS A 47 4.12 7.25 -7.20
C CYS A 47 5.20 6.20 -6.89
N GLY A 48 6.44 6.64 -6.64
CA GLY A 48 7.53 5.72 -6.41
C GLY A 48 8.61 6.29 -5.50
N THR A 49 9.36 5.40 -4.87
CA THR A 49 10.47 5.74 -3.99
C THR A 49 11.48 4.59 -3.96
N ALA A 50 12.70 4.88 -3.50
CA ALA A 50 13.60 3.82 -3.05
C ALA A 50 13.04 3.17 -1.77
N THR A 51 13.27 1.87 -1.63
CA THR A 51 12.84 1.09 -0.47
C THR A 51 13.83 -0.03 -0.15
N PHE A 52 13.68 -0.62 1.02
CA PHE A 52 14.45 -1.79 1.47
C PHE A 52 13.48 -2.88 1.96
N PRO A 53 13.92 -4.15 2.02
CA PRO A 53 13.21 -5.16 2.80
C PRO A 53 12.93 -4.63 4.22
N THR A 54 11.77 -4.97 4.78
CA THR A 54 11.22 -4.51 6.08
C THR A 54 10.57 -3.12 6.09
N HIS A 55 10.75 -2.30 5.04
CA HIS A 55 10.00 -1.06 4.92
C HIS A 55 8.50 -1.34 4.85
N ARG A 56 7.73 -0.47 5.47
CA ARG A 56 6.28 -0.51 5.42
C ARG A 56 5.75 0.81 4.93
N PHE A 57 4.74 0.76 4.08
CA PHE A 57 4.06 1.92 3.54
C PHE A 57 2.57 1.78 3.73
N TYR A 58 1.86 2.90 3.68
CA TYR A 58 0.41 2.88 3.61
C TYR A 58 -0.13 4.01 2.74
N PHE A 59 -1.28 3.76 2.13
CA PHE A 59 -2.08 4.81 1.51
C PHE A 59 -3.11 5.36 2.50
N ALA A 60 -3.31 6.67 2.45
CA ALA A 60 -4.35 7.37 3.18
C ALA A 60 -5.07 8.38 2.28
N PRO A 61 -6.35 8.71 2.56
CA PRO A 61 -7.04 9.83 1.93
C PRO A 61 -6.27 11.15 2.09
N VAL A 62 -6.47 12.08 1.15
CA VAL A 62 -5.77 13.37 1.15
C VAL A 62 -6.13 14.23 2.37
N ASP A 63 -7.36 14.11 2.84
CA ASP A 63 -7.99 14.83 3.94
C ASP A 63 -7.82 14.14 5.31
N ASN A 64 -7.54 12.84 5.34
CA ASN A 64 -7.39 12.08 6.58
C ASN A 64 -6.15 11.17 6.59
N ALA A 65 -5.01 11.69 7.05
CA ALA A 65 -3.77 10.93 7.15
C ALA A 65 -3.78 9.79 8.19
N LYS A 66 -4.79 9.74 9.07
CA LYS A 66 -4.93 8.68 10.09
C LYS A 66 -5.61 7.44 9.55
N GLU A 67 -6.44 7.59 8.53
CA GLU A 67 -7.13 6.49 7.88
C GLU A 67 -6.17 5.76 6.92
N ARG A 68 -5.87 4.51 7.24
CA ARG A 68 -4.98 3.67 6.44
C ARG A 68 -5.83 2.74 5.59
N LEU A 69 -5.92 3.02 4.29
CA LEU A 69 -6.70 2.22 3.35
C LEU A 69 -6.05 0.84 3.11
N VAL A 70 -4.73 0.85 2.93
CA VAL A 70 -3.92 -0.35 2.77
C VAL A 70 -2.56 -0.12 3.39
N THR A 71 -2.01 -1.15 4.04
CA THR A 71 -0.63 -1.19 4.50
C THR A 71 0.13 -2.26 3.74
N LEU A 72 1.29 -1.90 3.20
CA LEU A 72 2.13 -2.74 2.35
C LEU A 72 3.51 -2.87 3.01
N GLU A 73 3.91 -4.10 3.32
CA GLU A 73 5.22 -4.40 3.88
C GLU A 73 6.11 -5.06 2.83
N VAL A 74 7.29 -4.48 2.58
CA VAL A 74 8.25 -4.99 1.60
C VAL A 74 8.94 -6.23 2.15
N GLU A 75 8.71 -7.35 1.49
CA GLU A 75 9.22 -8.68 1.86
C GLU A 75 10.26 -9.15 0.83
N VAL A 76 11.23 -9.93 1.29
CA VAL A 76 12.22 -10.54 0.40
C VAL A 76 11.53 -11.58 -0.48
N GLY A 77 11.70 -11.48 -1.80
CA GLY A 77 11.14 -12.43 -2.76
C GLY A 77 9.72 -12.13 -3.22
N LYS A 78 9.07 -11.07 -2.71
CA LYS A 78 7.75 -10.62 -3.14
C LYS A 78 7.84 -9.27 -3.85
N SER A 79 7.57 -9.26 -5.15
CA SER A 79 7.70 -8.07 -5.99
C SER A 79 6.39 -7.33 -6.22
N VAL A 80 5.24 -8.01 -6.06
CA VAL A 80 3.93 -7.46 -6.38
C VAL A 80 3.01 -7.60 -5.18
N TYR A 81 2.38 -6.48 -4.84
CA TYR A 81 1.32 -6.37 -3.85
C TYR A 81 0.13 -5.73 -4.55
N PHE A 82 -1.05 -6.26 -4.30
CA PHE A 82 -2.29 -5.65 -4.73
C PHE A 82 -3.24 -5.59 -3.54
N TYR A 83 -4.13 -4.62 -3.59
CA TYR A 83 -5.21 -4.46 -2.63
C TYR A 83 -6.51 -4.40 -3.42
N ASP A 84 -7.40 -5.32 -3.10
CA ASP A 84 -8.77 -5.33 -3.59
C ASP A 84 -9.66 -4.87 -2.42
N PRO A 85 -10.41 -3.76 -2.56
CA PRO A 85 -11.32 -3.33 -1.52
C PRO A 85 -12.51 -4.28 -1.34
N TYR A 86 -12.79 -5.17 -2.30
CA TYR A 86 -13.92 -6.09 -2.27
C TYR A 86 -13.53 -7.43 -1.67
N ASP A 87 -12.39 -7.97 -2.07
CA ASP A 87 -11.88 -9.23 -1.55
C ASP A 87 -10.77 -9.00 -0.53
N VAL A 88 -11.05 -9.37 0.73
CA VAL A 88 -10.06 -9.41 1.80
C VAL A 88 -9.60 -10.85 2.00
N PRO A 89 -8.38 -11.22 1.53
CA PRO A 89 -7.90 -12.59 1.61
C PRO A 89 -7.88 -13.11 3.05
N GLY A 90 -8.53 -14.25 3.27
CA GLY A 90 -8.60 -14.89 4.59
C GLY A 90 -9.61 -14.26 5.56
N ASN A 91 -10.43 -13.30 5.14
CA ASN A 91 -11.48 -12.69 5.97
C ASN A 91 -12.84 -12.64 5.23
N PRO A 92 -13.56 -13.79 5.16
CA PRO A 92 -14.82 -13.88 4.42
C PRO A 92 -15.93 -12.97 4.97
N GLU A 93 -15.92 -12.67 6.27
CA GLU A 93 -16.89 -11.76 6.89
C GLU A 93 -16.70 -10.33 6.41
N LEU A 94 -15.44 -9.87 6.33
CA LEU A 94 -15.12 -8.53 5.85
C LEU A 94 -15.33 -8.41 4.33
N THR A 95 -14.96 -9.44 3.56
CA THR A 95 -15.31 -9.54 2.14
C THR A 95 -16.83 -9.39 1.93
N ARG A 96 -17.64 -10.16 2.67
CA ARG A 96 -19.11 -10.06 2.59
C ARG A 96 -19.60 -8.66 2.95
N LYS A 97 -19.11 -8.08 4.04
CA LYS A 97 -19.49 -6.73 4.48
C LYS A 97 -19.16 -5.67 3.41
N ASN A 98 -17.99 -5.76 2.79
CA ASN A 98 -17.58 -4.83 1.74
C ASN A 98 -18.45 -4.98 0.48
N LEU A 99 -18.82 -6.21 0.11
CA LEU A 99 -19.73 -6.49 -1.00
C LEU A 99 -21.14 -5.97 -0.72
N GLU A 100 -21.67 -6.18 0.50
CA GLU A 100 -22.98 -5.66 0.91
C GLU A 100 -23.02 -4.12 0.89
N ALA A 101 -21.94 -3.46 1.31
CA ALA A 101 -21.86 -1.99 1.26
C ALA A 101 -21.97 -1.43 -0.17
N LEU A 102 -21.60 -2.20 -1.19
CA LEU A 102 -21.77 -1.81 -2.60
C LEU A 102 -23.21 -1.98 -3.09
N THR A 103 -23.92 -3.00 -2.60
CA THR A 103 -25.29 -3.29 -3.05
C THR A 103 -26.31 -2.26 -2.56
N TYR A 104 -25.99 -1.51 -1.51
CA TYR A 104 -26.85 -0.47 -0.92
C TYR A 104 -26.38 0.96 -1.22
N ALA A 105 -25.32 1.14 -2.00
CA ALA A 105 -24.98 2.44 -2.56
C ALA A 105 -25.92 2.66 -3.77
N ASP A 106 -27.15 3.11 -3.49
CA ASP A 106 -28.10 3.54 -4.51
C ASP A 106 -27.41 4.56 -5.43
N TRP A 107 -27.34 4.23 -6.72
CA TRP A 107 -26.85 5.10 -7.79
C TRP A 107 -27.94 6.04 -8.27
#